data_AF-H6RN84-F1
#
_entry.id   AF-H6RN84-F1
#
_cell.length_a   1.000
_cell.length_b   1.000
_cell.length_c   1.000
_cell.angle_alpha   90.00
_cell.angle_beta   90.00
_cell.angle_gamma   90.00
#
_symmetry.space_group_name_H-M   'P 1'
#
loop_
_entity.id
_entity.type
_entity.pdbx_description
1 polymer ?
#
loop_
_entity_poly.entity_id
_entity_poly.type
_entity_poly.pdbx_seq_one_letter_code
_entity_poly.pdbx_strand_id
1 'polypeptide(L)'
;MAEQLWHPEHEAQPELAAALGRVTQLEQAVLSNRRIGMAIGILMASLKITEDQAFDLLRTASSRRNEKLRDIAEEVLLTGELGTVPSGV
;
A
#
# COMPACT_ATOMS: atom_id res chain seq x y z
N MET A 1 40.78 29.91 -29.60
CA MET A 1 41.17 30.00 -28.17
C MET A 1 39.95 30.52 -27.41
N ALA A 2 39.39 29.67 -26.54
CA ALA A 2 38.22 29.86 -25.67
C ALA A 2 36.80 29.72 -26.30
N GLU A 3 36.56 28.61 -27.01
CA GLU A 3 35.24 27.97 -27.04
C GLU A 3 35.28 26.85 -26.00
N GLN A 4 34.76 27.08 -24.78
CA GLN A 4 34.17 26.05 -23.89
C GLN A 4 33.74 26.68 -22.54
N LEU A 5 32.86 27.69 -22.55
CA LEU A 5 32.27 28.21 -21.31
C LEU A 5 30.75 28.32 -21.42
N TRP A 6 30.13 27.17 -21.66
CA TRP A 6 28.73 26.90 -21.38
C TRP A 6 28.60 25.41 -21.07
N HIS A 7 28.66 25.03 -19.79
CA HIS A 7 28.15 23.74 -19.32
C HIS A 7 26.83 24.03 -18.58
N PRO A 8 25.71 24.05 -19.29
CA PRO A 8 24.43 24.27 -18.66
C PRO A 8 23.95 22.90 -18.09
N GLU A 9 23.38 22.93 -16.88
CA GLU A 9 22.22 22.12 -16.46
C GLU A 9 22.36 20.64 -16.04
N HIS A 10 23.55 20.01 -16.02
CA HIS A 10 23.57 18.53 -15.92
C HIS A 10 23.68 17.82 -14.56
N GLU A 11 23.76 18.51 -13.42
CA GLU A 11 23.63 17.84 -12.12
C GLU A 11 22.25 18.11 -11.52
N ALA A 12 21.23 17.50 -12.12
CA ALA A 12 20.00 17.21 -11.39
C ALA A 12 20.41 16.47 -10.11
N GLN A 13 20.37 17.18 -9.00
CA GLN A 13 20.91 16.76 -7.71
C GLN A 13 20.33 15.38 -7.34
N PRO A 14 21.09 14.28 -7.46
CA PRO A 14 20.57 12.93 -7.24
C PRO A 14 20.05 12.76 -5.81
N GLU A 15 20.56 13.56 -4.88
CA GLU A 15 20.13 13.61 -3.49
C GLU A 15 18.70 14.16 -3.32
N LEU A 16 18.30 15.17 -4.10
CA LEU A 16 16.94 15.72 -4.07
C LEU A 16 15.93 14.69 -4.59
N ALA A 17 16.26 14.03 -5.71
CA ALA A 17 15.43 12.96 -6.26
C ALA A 17 15.28 11.78 -5.28
N ALA A 18 16.37 11.38 -4.62
CA ALA A 18 16.35 10.32 -3.61
C ALA A 18 15.58 10.72 -2.33
N ALA A 19 15.67 11.99 -1.90
CA ALA A 19 14.92 12.52 -0.78
C ALA A 19 13.40 12.52 -1.07
N LEU A 20 13.00 13.02 -2.24
CA LEU A 20 11.59 13.01 -2.68
C LEU A 20 11.04 11.58 -2.83
N GLY A 21 11.84 10.66 -3.36
CA GLY A 21 11.50 9.24 -3.43
C GLY A 21 11.23 8.61 -2.05
N ARG A 22 12.06 8.93 -1.05
CA ARG A 22 11.87 8.46 0.33
C ARG A 22 10.59 9.00 0.96
N VAL A 23 10.30 10.29 0.79
CA VAL A 23 9.05 10.90 1.29
C VAL A 23 7.84 10.20 0.69
N THR A 24 7.83 9.99 -0.63
CA THR A 24 6.75 9.30 -1.33
C THR A 24 6.55 7.88 -0.81
N GLN A 25 7.63 7.11 -0.63
CA GLN A 25 7.56 5.74 -0.10
C GLN A 25 7.01 5.69 1.32
N LEU A 26 7.42 6.63 2.19
CA LEU A 26 6.93 6.73 3.56
C LEU A 26 5.44 7.10 3.61
N GLU A 27 5.02 8.07 2.80
CA GLU A 27 3.61 8.45 2.69
C GLU A 27 2.74 7.27 2.23
N GLN A 28 3.21 6.52 1.22
CA GLN A 28 2.54 5.31 0.76
C GLN A 28 2.48 4.23 1.84
N ALA A 29 3.53 4.06 2.64
CA ALA A 29 3.54 3.12 3.76
C ALA A 29 2.54 3.53 4.85
N VAL A 30 2.48 4.81 5.21
CA VAL A 30 1.54 5.34 6.20
C VAL A 30 0.09 5.21 5.73
N LEU A 31 -0.20 5.59 4.47
CA LEU A 31 -1.54 5.45 3.89
C LEU A 31 -1.96 3.99 3.80
N SER A 32 -1.05 3.10 3.40
CA SER A 32 -1.29 1.66 3.38
C SER A 32 -1.60 1.14 4.79
N ASN A 33 -0.86 1.57 5.81
CA ASN A 33 -1.06 1.13 7.19
C ASN A 33 -2.42 1.57 7.73
N ARG A 34 -2.81 2.84 7.48
CA ARG A 34 -4.14 3.34 7.88
C ARG A 34 -5.28 2.55 7.24
N ARG A 35 -5.19 2.27 5.93
CA ARG A 35 -6.20 1.48 5.21
C ARG A 35 -6.33 0.06 5.77
N ILE A 36 -5.21 -0.59 6.04
CA ILE A 36 -5.20 -1.91 6.67
C ILE A 36 -5.87 -1.86 8.05
N GLY A 37 -5.55 -0.87 8.89
CA GLY A 37 -6.19 -0.69 10.19
C GLY A 37 -7.71 -0.49 10.12
N MET A 38 -8.18 0.29 9.14
CA MET A 38 -9.63 0.46 8.91
C MET A 38 -10.30 -0.84 8.48
N ALA A 39 -9.68 -1.61 7.58
CA ALA A 39 -10.19 -2.91 7.15
C ALA A 39 -10.30 -3.90 8.31
N ILE A 40 -9.28 -3.92 9.19
CA ILE A 40 -9.30 -4.72 10.42
C ILE A 40 -10.51 -4.33 11.28
N GLY A 41 -10.73 -3.04 11.53
CA GLY A 41 -11.88 -2.57 12.30
C GLY A 41 -13.23 -2.99 11.70
N ILE A 42 -13.36 -2.92 10.37
CA ILE A 42 -14.56 -3.38 9.64
C ILE A 42 -14.79 -4.89 9.86
N LEU A 43 -13.76 -5.72 9.72
CA LEU A 43 -13.86 -7.17 9.92
C LEU A 43 -14.17 -7.54 11.37
N MET A 44 -13.54 -6.86 12.34
CA MET A 44 -13.84 -7.03 13.76
C MET A 44 -15.32 -6.74 14.05
N ALA A 45 -15.84 -5.63 13.50
CA ALA A 45 -17.24 -5.25 13.70
C ALA A 45 -18.21 -6.23 13.04
N SER A 46 -17.89 -6.72 11.84
CA SER A 46 -18.76 -7.57 11.02
C SER A 46 -18.75 -9.03 11.48
N LEU A 47 -17.57 -9.57 11.81
CA LEU A 47 -17.38 -10.99 12.14
C LEU A 47 -17.26 -11.26 13.65
N LYS A 48 -17.21 -10.22 14.49
CA LYS A 48 -17.03 -10.31 15.95
C LYS A 48 -15.76 -11.07 16.36
N ILE A 49 -14.67 -10.77 15.68
CA ILE A 49 -13.34 -11.35 15.88
C ILE A 49 -12.38 -10.34 16.50
N THR A 50 -11.24 -10.84 17.00
CA THR A 50 -10.16 -9.98 17.52
C THR A 50 -9.38 -9.29 16.40
N GLU A 51 -8.60 -8.28 16.76
CA GLU A 51 -7.69 -7.58 15.85
C GLU A 51 -6.70 -8.55 15.18
N ASP A 52 -6.06 -9.42 15.97
CA ASP A 52 -5.12 -10.43 15.47
C ASP A 52 -5.78 -11.37 14.45
N GLN A 53 -6.99 -11.85 14.76
CA GLN A 53 -7.75 -12.72 13.86
C GLN A 53 -8.10 -12.00 12.55
N ALA A 54 -8.50 -10.74 12.62
CA ALA A 54 -8.81 -9.94 11.43
C ALA A 54 -7.56 -9.68 10.58
N PHE A 55 -6.42 -9.37 11.21
CA PHE A 55 -5.15 -9.21 10.49
C PHE A 55 -4.70 -10.51 9.82
N ASP A 56 -4.79 -11.63 10.52
CA ASP A 56 -4.47 -12.96 9.97
C ASP A 56 -5.38 -13.33 8.80
N LEU A 57 -6.66 -12.96 8.84
CA LEU A 57 -7.58 -13.12 7.71
C LEU A 57 -7.13 -12.30 6.48
N LEU A 58 -6.81 -11.01 6.66
CA LEU A 58 -6.29 -10.17 5.57
C LEU A 58 -5.00 -10.75 4.99
N ARG A 59 -4.06 -11.16 5.85
CA ARG A 59 -2.79 -11.78 5.46
C ARG A 59 -3.00 -13.08 4.67
N THR A 60 -3.92 -13.92 5.13
CA THR A 60 -4.25 -15.19 4.49
C THR A 60 -4.89 -14.96 3.12
N ALA A 61 -5.83 -14.02 3.01
CA ALA A 61 -6.46 -13.66 1.74
C ALA A 61 -5.44 -13.09 0.74
N SER A 62 -4.59 -12.17 1.18
CA SER A 62 -3.47 -11.62 0.39
C SER A 62 -2.55 -12.72 -0.13
N SER A 63 -2.16 -13.66 0.74
CA SER A 63 -1.29 -14.78 0.34
C SER A 63 -1.97 -15.73 -0.65
N ARG A 64 -3.25 -16.05 -0.43
CA ARG A 64 -4.02 -16.95 -1.31
C ARG A 64 -4.27 -16.35 -2.69
N ARG A 65 -4.48 -15.04 -2.77
CA ARG A 65 -4.75 -14.30 -4.01
C ARG A 65 -3.48 -13.79 -4.70
N ASN A 66 -2.32 -13.89 -4.02
CA ASN A 66 -1.06 -13.28 -4.45
C ASN A 66 -1.21 -11.77 -4.75
N GLU A 67 -2.04 -11.10 -3.94
CA GLU A 67 -2.33 -9.67 -4.04
C GLU A 67 -1.73 -8.92 -2.86
N LYS A 68 -1.43 -7.63 -3.03
CA LYS A 68 -0.86 -6.85 -1.93
C LYS A 68 -1.91 -6.69 -0.84
N LEU A 69 -1.49 -6.81 0.42
CA LEU A 69 -2.36 -6.65 1.59
C LEU A 69 -3.18 -5.36 1.56
N ARG A 70 -2.61 -4.27 1.02
CA ARG A 70 -3.28 -2.97 0.88
C ARG A 70 -4.48 -3.02 -0.08
N ASP A 71 -4.41 -3.84 -1.12
CA ASP A 71 -5.46 -3.94 -2.14
C ASP A 71 -6.62 -4.79 -1.58
N ILE A 72 -6.30 -5.86 -0.85
CA ILE A 72 -7.28 -6.64 -0.06
C ILE A 72 -7.96 -5.77 0.99
N ALA A 73 -7.20 -4.92 1.69
CA ALA A 73 -7.77 -3.99 2.66
C ALA A 73 -8.72 -2.98 1.99
N GLU A 74 -8.35 -2.43 0.83
CA GLU A 74 -9.22 -1.53 0.08
C GLU A 74 -10.54 -2.20 -0.35
N GLU A 75 -10.48 -3.47 -0.76
CA GLU A 75 -11.68 -4.24 -1.06
C GLU A 75 -12.62 -4.33 0.15
N VAL A 76 -12.09 -4.72 1.31
CA VAL A 76 -12.87 -4.77 2.56
C VAL A 76 -13.45 -3.41 2.93
N LEU A 77 -12.73 -2.31 2.67
CA LEU A 77 -13.26 -0.96 2.88
C LEU A 77 -14.47 -0.67 1.98
N LEU A 78 -14.46 -1.16 0.74
CA LEU A 78 -15.52 -0.92 -0.24
C LEU A 78 -16.73 -1.85 -0.04
N THR A 79 -16.50 -3.10 0.34
CA THR A 79 -17.54 -4.15 0.38
C THR A 79 -18.01 -4.49 1.79
N GLY A 80 -17.21 -4.18 2.82
CA GLY A 80 -17.44 -4.61 4.20
C GLY A 80 -17.01 -6.05 4.49
N GLU A 81 -16.59 -6.81 3.47
CA GLU A 81 -16.33 -8.25 3.56
C GLU A 81 -15.08 -8.63 2.77
N LEU A 82 -14.45 -9.74 3.15
CA LEU A 82 -13.42 -10.35 2.31
C LEU A 82 -14.12 -11.05 1.16
N GLY A 83 -14.02 -10.50 -0.06
CA GLY A 83 -14.59 -11.11 -1.24
C GLY A 83 -14.04 -12.52 -1.41
N THR A 84 -14.88 -13.49 -1.13
CA THR A 84 -14.60 -14.88 -1.46
C THR A 84 -14.70 -14.97 -2.96
N VAL A 85 -13.62 -15.37 -3.62
CA VAL A 85 -13.57 -15.70 -5.06
C VAL A 85 -14.90 -16.34 -5.49
N PRO A 86 -15.56 -15.92 -6.60
CA PRO A 86 -16.74 -16.61 -7.07
C PRO A 86 -16.38 -18.08 -7.25
N SER A 87 -17.04 -18.96 -6.49
CA SER A 87 -16.93 -20.39 -6.72
C SER A 87 -17.43 -20.62 -8.14
N GLY A 88 -16.51 -21.02 -9.02
CA GLY A 88 -16.80 -21.27 -10.42
C GLY A 88 -17.91 -22.30 -10.54
N VAL A 89 -19.04 -21.85 -11.09
CA VAL A 89 -19.94 -22.67 -11.91
C VAL A 89 -19.32 -22.86 -13.29
#